data_AF-Q2NA68-F1
#
_entry.id   AF-Q2NA68-F1
#
_cell.length_a   1.000
_cell.length_b   1.000
_cell.length_c   1.000
_cell.angle_alpha   90.00
_cell.angle_beta   90.00
_cell.angle_gamma   90.00
#
_symmetry.space_group_name_H-M   'P 1'
#
loop_
_entity.id
_entity.type
_entity.pdbx_description
1 polymer ?
#
loop_
_entity_poly.entity_id
_entity_poly.type
_entity_poly.pdbx_seq_one_letter_code
_entity_poly.pdbx_strand_id
1 'polypeptide(L)' 'MSGSTIALAIAGLVGVFGGVFLTVDGNRTAGIAMLAMGLIFQVLCLRQLRAGNRKDIDDAG' A
#
# COMPACT_ATOMS: atom_id res chain seq x y z
N MET A 1 -12.11 -11.06 -4.74
CA MET A 1 -10.91 -10.19 -4.60
C MET A 1 -10.75 -9.35 -5.84
N SER A 2 -10.92 -8.03 -5.73
CA SER A 2 -10.93 -7.11 -6.87
C SER A 2 -9.52 -6.83 -7.39
N GLY A 3 -9.35 -6.75 -8.71
CA GLY A 3 -8.07 -6.40 -9.35
C GLY A 3 -7.51 -5.04 -8.89
N SER A 4 -8.35 -4.13 -8.39
CA SER A 4 -7.91 -2.86 -7.80
C SER A 4 -7.08 -3.03 -6.53
N THR A 5 -7.37 -4.04 -5.69
CA THR A 5 -6.60 -4.32 -4.47
C THR A 5 -5.20 -4.83 -4.81
N ILE A 6 -5.07 -5.64 -5.87
CA ILE A 6 -3.78 -6.12 -6.37
C ILE A 6 -2.96 -4.97 -6.95
N ALA A 7 -3.58 -4.11 -7.76
CA ALA A 7 -2.94 -2.89 -8.26
C ALA A 7 -2.48 -1.98 -7.10
N LEU A 8 -3.28 -1.88 -6.03
CA LEU A 8 -2.92 -1.11 -4.85
C LEU A 8 -1.71 -1.71 -4.12
N ALA A 9 -1.67 -3.03 -3.97
CA ALA A 9 -0.55 -3.73 -3.35
C ALA A 9 0.76 -3.54 -4.14
N ILE A 10 0.70 -3.64 -5.47
CA ILE A 10 1.87 -3.47 -6.35
C ILE A 10 2.40 -2.03 -6.28
N ALA A 11 1.52 -1.03 -6.39
CA ALA A 11 1.96 0.37 -6.31
C ALA A 11 2.50 0.75 -4.92
N GLY A 12 1.98 0.15 -3.84
CA GLY A 12 2.55 0.31 -2.49
C GLY A 12 3.97 -0.28 -2.40
N LEU A 13 4.19 -1.44 -3.00
CA LEU A 13 5.49 -2.11 -3.02
C LEU A 13 6.52 -1.30 -3.84
N VAL A 14 6.14 -0.82 -5.02
CA VAL A 14 7.00 0.04 -5.85
C VAL A 14 7.34 1.36 -5.13
N GLY A 15 6.38 1.98 -4.45
CA GLY A 15 6.60 3.21 -3.67
C GLY A 15 7.58 3.00 -2.51
N VAL A 16 7.50 1.86 -1.82
CA VAL A 16 8.46 1.50 -0.77
C VAL A 16 9.85 1.27 -1.34
N PHE A 17 9.99 0.48 -2.41
CA PHE A 17 11.29 0.20 -3.02
C PHE A 17 11.96 1.46 -3.59
N GLY A 18 11.20 2.34 -4.25
CA GLY A 18 11.71 3.64 -4.71
C GLY A 18 12.16 4.54 -3.56
N GLY A 19 11.42 4.53 -2.44
CA GLY A 19 11.79 5.28 -1.25
C GLY A 19 13.03 4.75 -0.55
N VAL A 20 13.21 3.42 -0.46
CA VAL A 20 14.46 2.82 0.04
C VAL A 20 15.63 3.26 -0.82
N PHE A 21 15.51 3.19 -2.15
CA PHE A 21 16.59 3.55 -3.07
C PHE A 21 17.06 5.00 -2.86
N LEU A 22 16.11 5.95 -2.79
CA LEU A 22 16.41 7.36 -2.51
C LEU A 22 16.99 7.60 -1.12
N THR A 23 16.60 6.80 -0.13
CA THR A 23 17.14 6.90 1.23
C THR A 23 18.61 6.44 1.28
N VAL A 24 18.94 5.38 0.54
CA VAL A 24 20.30 4.83 0.43
C VAL A 24 21.23 5.79 -0.33
N ASP A 25 20.72 6.47 -1.36
CA ASP A 25 21.47 7.44 -2.18
C ASP A 25 21.78 8.76 -1.45
N GLY A 26 21.43 8.87 -0.17
CA GLY A 26 21.77 10.00 0.70
C GLY A 26 20.70 11.08 0.81
N ASN A 27 19.69 11.09 -0.07
CA ASN A 27 18.55 11.99 0.04
C ASN A 27 17.47 11.42 0.98
N ARG A 28 17.83 11.32 2.26
CA ARG A 28 17.00 10.70 3.31
C ARG A 28 15.61 11.35 3.41
N THR A 29 15.50 12.65 3.23
CA THR A 29 14.22 13.37 3.33
C THR A 29 13.24 12.92 2.25
N ALA A 30 13.67 12.87 1.00
CA ALA A 30 12.84 12.40 -0.11
C ALA A 30 12.54 10.90 0.00
N GLY A 31 13.53 10.10 0.41
CA GLY A 31 13.37 8.67 0.61
C GLY A 31 12.38 8.31 1.73
N ILE A 32 12.47 8.97 2.89
CA ILE A 32 11.52 8.80 4.00
C ILE A 32 10.11 9.23 3.58
N ALA A 33 9.98 10.35 2.86
CA ALA A 33 8.68 10.80 2.37
C ALA A 33 8.04 9.79 1.41
N MET A 34 8.83 9.19 0.51
CA MET A 34 8.34 8.19 -0.43
C MET A 34 8.03 6.85 0.26
N LEU A 35 8.82 6.45 1.25
CA LEU A 35 8.54 5.30 2.13
C LEU A 35 7.22 5.48 2.90
N ALA A 36 7.00 6.65 3.49
CA ALA A 36 5.76 6.99 4.17
C ALA A 36 4.55 6.91 3.21
N MET A 37 4.73 7.38 1.97
CA MET A 37 3.69 7.28 0.94
C MET A 37 3.38 5.83 0.54
N GLY A 38 4.40 4.97 0.43
CA GLY A 38 4.25 3.53 0.21
C GLY A 38 3.49 2.84 1.35
N LEU A 39 3.77 3.18 2.60
CA LEU A 39 3.07 2.68 3.79
C LEU A 39 1.60 3.11 3.82
N ILE A 40 1.29 4.38 3.49
CA ILE A 40 -0.09 4.87 3.39
C ILE A 40 -0.87 4.05 2.36
N PHE A 41 -0.23 3.75 1.23
CA PHE A 41 -0.85 2.97 0.16
C PHE A 41 -1.12 1.52 0.58
N GLN A 42 -0.22 0.91 1.36
CA GLN A 42 -0.45 -0.39 1.99
C GLN A 42 -1.60 -0.36 3.00
N VAL A 43 -1.71 0.70 3.82
CA VAL A 43 -2.82 0.88 4.77
C VAL A 43 -4.17 1.01 4.04
N LEU A 44 -4.21 1.77 2.94
CA LEU A 44 -5.41 1.86 2.09
C LEU A 44 -5.74 0.50 1.47
N CYS A 45 -4.74 -0.30 1.09
CA CYS A 45 -4.93 -1.65 0.54
C CYS A 45 -5.56 -2.57 1.59
N LEU A 46 -5.01 -2.57 2.80
CA LEU A 46 -5.58 -3.29 3.95
C LEU A 46 -7.00 -2.83 4.28
N ARG A 47 -7.29 -1.54 4.17
CA ARG A 47 -8.64 -0.99 4.39
C ARG A 47 -9.63 -1.48 3.34
N GLN A 48 -9.22 -1.53 2.06
CA GLN A 48 -10.04 -2.07 0.97
C GLN A 48 -10.25 -3.58 1.10
N LEU A 49 -9.21 -4.32 1.50
CA LEU A 49 -9.27 -5.77 1.73
C LEU A 49 -10.16 -6.10 2.93
N ARG A 50 -10.10 -5.30 4.00
CA ARG A 50 -10.98 -5.43 5.18
C ARG A 50 -12.44 -5.06 4.87
N ALA A 51 -12.68 -4.04 4.05
CA ALA A 51 -14.02 -3.71 3.57
C ALA A 51 -14.61 -4.81 2.68
N GLY A 52 -13.79 -5.39 1.80
CA GLY A 52 -14.17 -6.53 0.96
C GLY A 52 -14.50 -7.79 1.79
N ASN A 53 -13.66 -8.14 2.77
CA ASN A 53 -13.94 -9.26 3.67
C ASN A 53 -15.14 -9.04 4.59
N ARG A 54 -15.44 -7.79 4.98
CA ARG A 54 -16.67 -7.48 5.74
C ARG A 54 -17.93 -7.69 4.91
N LYS A 55 -17.90 -7.37 3.62
CA LYS A 55 -19.05 -7.55 2.73
C LYS A 55 -19.37 -9.02 2.46
N ASP A 56 -18.35 -9.89 2.45
CA ASP A 56 -18.49 -11.35 2.30
C ASP A 56 -19.17 -12.01 3.52
N ILE A 57 -19.02 -11.44 4.72
CA ILE A 57 -19.65 -11.93 5.95
C ILE A 57 -21.14 -11.54 6.06
N ASP A 58 -21.53 -10.40 5.50
CA ASP A 58 -22.92 -9.89 5.55
C ASP A 58 -23.86 -10.66 4.59
N ASP A 59 -23.34 -11.18 3.47
CA ASP A 59 -24.10 -12.00 2.50
C ASP A 59 -24.28 -13.48 2.94
N ALA A 60 -23.73 -13.85 4.10
CA ALA A 60 -23.83 -15.18 4.70
C ALA A 60 -24.65 -15.22 6.01
N GLY A 61 -25.31 -14.10 6.35
CA GLY A 61 -26.17 -13.94 7.54
C GLY A 61 -27.66 -13.97 7.21
#